data_AF-A0A7S1APF5-F1
#
_entry.id   AF-A0A7S1APF5-F1
#
_cell.length_a   1.000
_cell.length_b   1.000
_cell.length_c   1.000
_cell.angle_alpha   90.00
_cell.angle_beta   90.00
_cell.angle_gamma   90.00
#
_symmetry.space_group_name_H-M   'P 1'
#
loop_
_entity.id
_entity.type
_entity.pdbx_description
1 polymer ?
#
loop_
_entity_poly.entity_id
_entity_poly.type
_entity_poly.pdbx_seq_one_letter_code
_entity_poly.pdbx_strand_id
1 'polypeptide(L)'
;SAAWVQYTAYNRTDSSPLGLQSAAWVLGTVFAGELFCRILAGPSRFLSGASWKLNLMDLICVLISVTELTLVIVQVFGTNVSAGINLRLVRLARVFRLVRVFRLLRSIRALRLLVTSLQSATKSLLWTIMLLMSFLYLWGVIITQAVATYLIDHKDTTDDQASKDLAIYWGDIPKSIFTLYMSVSGGINWHDVVSPLSGLDLDWLWVLIVVTFIAFTQLAVLNVVTGVFCQIALDSAQAERDFAMEEQIESDRVTQGELRKLFDTIDEDASGELDLEEFEKGLQKEEVQAFFTSIGIPMNDAWKLFKLMDEDESKVVCPEEFVQSCLKHRGVSKTLDVEVVKYQVKKVFRLLHEMRRESRHRHEATSSTLRVIKETLRKWSMDESSIQVPPRPRPSGNSRMQSSVLSDALPDISGAVDLQCVEVRLADTLIGATLQEYLQQQEFSLADSVVVVADSEYSRGSSVVQDTTDSEE
;
A
#
# COMPACT_ATOMS: atom_id res chain seq x y z
N SER A 1 41.08 -7.59 12.99
CA SER A 1 40.76 -8.96 13.45
C SER A 1 40.82 -10.01 12.35
N ALA A 2 40.19 -9.82 11.19
CA ALA A 2 40.21 -10.80 10.08
C ALA A 2 41.63 -11.12 9.56
N ALA A 3 42.44 -10.09 9.30
CA ALA A 3 43.84 -10.25 8.89
C ALA A 3 44.67 -11.09 9.89
N TRP A 4 44.35 -11.02 11.19
CA TRP A 4 45.01 -11.86 12.19
C TRP A 4 44.58 -13.32 12.07
N VAL A 5 43.28 -13.60 11.91
CA VAL A 5 42.77 -14.97 11.79
C VAL A 5 43.40 -15.66 10.59
N GLN A 6 43.43 -14.96 9.46
CA GLN A 6 44.05 -15.46 8.24
C GLN A 6 45.56 -15.68 8.39
N TYR A 7 46.29 -14.73 9.01
CA TYR A 7 47.72 -14.89 9.30
C TYR A 7 48.00 -16.08 10.22
N THR A 8 47.24 -16.24 11.32
CA THR A 8 47.42 -17.36 12.25
C THR A 8 47.08 -18.71 11.62
N ALA A 9 46.07 -18.75 10.74
CA ALA A 9 45.68 -19.97 10.04
C ALA A 9 46.74 -20.38 8.99
N TYR A 10 47.27 -19.40 8.24
CA TYR A 10 48.26 -19.64 7.20
C TYR A 10 49.64 -20.00 7.77
N ASN A 11 50.13 -19.26 8.77
CA ASN A 11 51.47 -19.48 9.33
C ASN A 11 51.50 -20.53 10.44
N ARG A 12 50.34 -20.95 10.98
CA ARG A 12 50.23 -21.86 12.14
C ARG A 12 51.05 -21.43 13.36
N THR A 13 51.35 -20.13 13.47
CA THR A 13 52.11 -19.54 14.57
C THR A 13 51.24 -18.64 15.44
N ASP A 14 51.44 -18.72 16.76
CA ASP A 14 50.79 -17.82 17.74
C ASP A 14 51.43 -16.42 17.77
N SER A 15 52.63 -16.26 17.20
CA SER A 15 53.36 -14.99 17.10
C SER A 15 52.83 -14.16 15.92
N SER A 16 52.28 -12.98 16.23
CA SER A 16 51.77 -12.04 15.22
C SER A 16 52.84 -11.02 14.82
N PRO A 17 52.77 -10.47 13.60
CA PRO A 17 53.69 -9.43 13.17
C PRO A 17 53.49 -8.17 14.04
N LEU A 18 54.60 -7.56 14.47
CA LEU A 18 54.64 -6.40 15.36
C LEU A 18 53.71 -5.26 14.90
N GLY A 19 53.62 -5.01 13.59
CA GLY A 19 52.75 -3.97 13.04
C GLY A 19 51.26 -4.19 13.26
N LEU A 20 50.80 -5.44 13.28
CA LEU A 20 49.38 -5.75 13.53
C LEU A 20 49.04 -5.67 15.02
N GLN A 21 50.00 -6.00 15.89
CA GLN A 21 49.84 -5.84 17.34
C GLN A 21 49.83 -4.37 17.74
N SER A 22 50.78 -3.56 17.25
CA SER A 22 50.85 -2.14 17.56
C SER A 22 49.59 -1.40 17.13
N ALA A 23 49.08 -1.66 15.92
CA ALA A 23 47.82 -1.09 15.44
C ALA A 23 46.63 -1.47 16.35
N ALA A 24 46.57 -2.71 16.82
CA ALA A 24 45.50 -3.17 17.71
C ALA A 24 45.56 -2.48 19.09
N TRP A 25 46.76 -2.23 19.61
CA TRP A 25 46.96 -1.56 20.89
C TRP A 25 46.61 -0.08 20.80
N VAL A 26 47.07 0.60 19.75
CA VAL A 26 46.74 2.01 19.48
C VAL A 26 45.22 2.20 19.38
N LEU A 27 44.53 1.37 18.59
CA LEU A 27 43.08 1.40 18.49
C LEU A 27 42.41 1.13 19.85
N GLY A 28 42.88 0.14 20.59
CA GLY A 28 42.37 -0.19 21.93
C GLY A 28 42.47 1.00 22.90
N THR A 29 43.61 1.68 22.92
CA THR A 29 43.85 2.86 23.77
C THR A 29 42.98 4.04 23.36
N VAL A 30 42.85 4.33 22.06
CA VAL A 30 41.97 5.39 21.55
C VAL A 30 40.51 5.12 21.97
N PHE A 31 40.04 3.89 21.84
CA PHE A 31 38.68 3.52 22.24
C PHE A 31 38.46 3.56 23.75
N ALA A 32 39.46 3.17 24.55
CA ALA A 32 39.39 3.30 26.00
C ALA A 32 39.33 4.78 26.42
N GLY A 33 40.11 5.65 25.77
CA GLY A 33 40.07 7.10 25.98
C GLY A 33 38.72 7.71 25.62
N GLU A 34 38.16 7.36 24.46
CA GLU A 34 36.83 7.81 24.05
C GLU A 34 35.73 7.37 25.04
N LEU A 35 35.77 6.11 25.49
CA LEU A 35 34.83 5.60 26.48
C LEU A 35 34.95 6.34 27.81
N PHE A 36 36.18 6.61 28.25
CA PHE A 36 36.45 7.37 29.46
C PHE A 36 35.90 8.79 29.38
N CYS A 37 36.12 9.50 28.26
CA CYS A 37 35.53 10.82 28.02
C CYS A 37 33.99 10.79 28.08
N ARG A 38 33.34 9.76 27.52
CA ARG A 38 31.88 9.60 27.58
C ARG A 38 31.36 9.36 29.00
N ILE A 39 32.10 8.61 29.82
CA ILE A 39 31.74 8.38 31.24
C ILE A 39 31.87 9.68 32.04
N LEU A 40 32.95 10.45 31.83
CA LEU A 40 33.17 11.73 32.49
C LEU A 40 32.13 12.80 32.12
N ALA A 41 31.64 12.79 30.88
CA ALA A 41 30.60 13.73 30.43
C ALA A 41 29.23 13.51 31.10
N GLY A 42 28.99 12.37 31.77
CA GLY A 42 27.76 12.13 32.51
C GLY A 42 27.51 10.66 32.89
N PRO A 43 27.92 10.20 34.09
CA PRO A 43 27.83 8.78 34.48
C PRO A 43 26.39 8.27 34.63
N SER A 44 25.46 9.11 35.10
CA SER A 44 24.04 8.73 35.22
C SER A 44 23.37 8.58 33.84
N ARG A 45 23.71 9.45 32.89
CA ARG A 45 23.23 9.39 31.50
C ARG A 45 23.87 8.23 30.73
N PHE A 46 25.10 7.85 31.09
CA PHE A 46 25.81 6.71 30.50
C PHE A 46 25.15 5.37 30.86
N LEU A 47 24.74 5.19 32.13
CA LEU A 47 24.14 3.95 32.65
C LEU A 47 22.62 3.87 32.49
N SER A 48 21.91 5.00 32.47
CA SER A 48 20.43 5.02 32.43
C SER A 48 19.83 5.80 31.26
N GLY A 49 20.65 6.28 30.32
CA GLY A 49 20.17 6.95 29.11
C GLY A 49 19.58 6.00 28.06
N ALA A 50 18.91 6.54 27.04
CA ALA A 50 18.32 5.76 25.94
C ALA A 50 19.30 4.81 25.20
N SER A 51 20.60 5.09 25.28
CA SER A 51 21.68 4.32 24.66
C SER A 51 22.49 3.46 25.64
N TRP A 52 22.00 3.21 26.86
CA TRP A 52 22.76 2.51 27.91
C TRP A 52 23.22 1.11 27.50
N LYS A 53 22.40 0.32 26.80
CA LYS A 53 22.75 -1.04 26.33
C LYS A 53 23.99 -1.02 25.45
N LEU A 54 24.10 0.02 24.64
CA LEU A 54 25.15 0.20 23.68
C LEU A 54 26.46 0.69 24.34
N ASN A 55 26.32 1.54 25.35
CA ASN A 55 27.42 1.97 26.20
C ASN A 55 27.97 0.83 27.08
N LEU A 56 27.10 -0.04 27.59
CA LEU A 56 27.48 -1.24 28.33
C LEU A 56 28.23 -2.24 27.43
N MET A 57 27.81 -2.42 26.18
CA MET A 57 28.55 -3.23 25.22
C MET A 57 29.94 -2.64 24.92
N ASP A 58 30.04 -1.32 24.72
CA ASP A 58 31.33 -0.64 24.51
C ASP A 58 32.24 -0.81 25.75
N LEU A 59 31.70 -0.76 26.96
CA LEU A 59 32.40 -1.05 28.22
C LEU A 59 32.91 -2.48 28.28
N ILE A 60 32.06 -3.47 27.97
CA ILE A 60 32.46 -4.89 27.92
C ILE A 60 33.58 -5.10 26.90
N CYS A 61 33.49 -4.47 25.73
CA CYS A 61 34.55 -4.54 24.71
C CYS A 61 35.89 -4.00 25.23
N VAL A 62 35.88 -2.85 25.89
CA VAL A 62 37.10 -2.26 26.46
C VAL A 62 37.65 -3.15 27.59
N LEU A 63 36.81 -3.69 28.46
CA LEU A 63 37.22 -4.64 29.52
C LEU A 63 37.87 -5.90 28.93
N ILE A 64 37.28 -6.50 27.90
CA ILE A 64 37.86 -7.63 27.18
C ILE A 64 39.23 -7.26 26.61
N SER A 65 39.37 -6.06 26.05
CA SER A 65 40.62 -5.57 25.45
C SER A 65 41.73 -5.36 26.47
N VAL A 66 41.39 -4.80 27.62
CA VAL A 66 42.31 -4.63 28.74
C VAL A 66 42.71 -6.00 29.29
N THR A 67 41.76 -6.93 29.43
CA THR A 67 42.03 -8.30 29.89
C THR A 67 42.97 -9.04 28.93
N GLU A 68 42.80 -8.87 27.61
CA GLU A 68 43.71 -9.43 26.61
C GLU A 68 45.12 -8.84 26.74
N LEU A 69 45.23 -7.52 26.93
CA LEU A 69 46.50 -6.83 27.12
C LEU A 69 47.22 -7.27 28.41
N THR A 70 46.50 -7.36 29.53
CA THR A 70 47.08 -7.79 30.81
C THR A 70 47.56 -9.23 30.74
N LEU A 71 46.84 -10.13 30.06
CA LEU A 71 47.28 -11.51 29.83
C LEU A 71 48.58 -11.58 29.00
N VAL A 72 48.70 -10.77 27.95
CA VAL A 72 49.94 -10.70 27.14
C VAL A 72 51.11 -10.15 27.96
N ILE A 73 50.89 -9.11 28.76
CA ILE A 73 51.91 -8.53 29.64
C ILE A 73 52.37 -9.57 30.67
N VAL A 74 51.45 -10.27 31.33
CA VAL A 74 51.79 -11.32 32.31
C VAL A 74 52.62 -12.45 31.67
N GLN A 75 52.31 -12.82 30.42
CA GLN A 75 53.10 -13.81 29.67
C GLN A 75 54.51 -13.32 29.32
N VAL A 76 54.68 -12.04 28.97
CA VAL A 76 55.97 -11.47 28.56
C VAL A 76 56.87 -11.15 29.75
N PHE A 77 56.30 -10.61 30.84
CA PHE A 77 57.04 -10.19 32.02
C PHE A 77 57.35 -11.32 33.01
N GLY A 78 56.96 -12.56 32.68
CA GLY A 78 57.53 -13.77 33.29
C GLY A 78 57.44 -13.79 34.82
N THR A 79 56.35 -13.27 35.40
CA THR A 79 56.08 -13.63 36.79
C THR A 79 55.84 -15.14 36.79
N ASN A 80 56.61 -15.87 37.60
CA ASN A 80 56.46 -17.32 37.83
C ASN A 80 55.11 -17.60 38.52
N VAL A 81 54.02 -17.21 37.88
CA VAL A 81 52.66 -17.54 38.26
C VAL A 81 52.47 -18.97 37.76
N SER A 82 52.94 -19.90 38.58
CA SER A 82 52.60 -21.32 38.54
C SER A 82 51.10 -21.57 38.71
N ALA A 83 50.28 -20.53 38.82
CA ALA A 83 48.84 -20.63 38.97
C ALA A 83 48.19 -20.80 37.59
N GLY A 84 47.94 -22.05 37.20
CA GLY A 84 46.65 -22.52 36.69
C GLY A 84 45.93 -21.78 35.55
N ILE A 85 46.53 -20.80 34.88
CA ILE A 85 45.93 -20.15 33.73
C ILE A 85 46.02 -21.14 32.58
N ASN A 86 44.95 -21.93 32.43
CA ASN A 86 44.78 -22.84 31.32
C ASN A 86 45.06 -22.07 30.02
N LEU A 87 46.16 -22.38 29.35
CA LEU A 87 46.51 -21.78 28.05
C LEU A 87 45.38 -21.95 27.03
N ARG A 88 44.51 -22.95 27.23
CA ARG A 88 43.24 -23.14 26.51
C ARG A 88 42.25 -21.98 26.70
N LEU A 89 42.07 -21.49 27.92
CA LEU A 89 41.19 -20.34 28.21
C LEU A 89 41.76 -19.04 27.63
N VAL A 90 43.09 -18.86 27.65
CA VAL A 90 43.74 -17.71 27.01
C VAL A 90 43.53 -17.73 25.49
N ARG A 91 43.61 -18.92 24.86
CA ARG A 91 43.29 -19.07 23.42
C ARG A 91 41.82 -18.78 23.12
N LEU A 92 40.89 -19.23 23.95
CA LEU A 92 39.46 -18.92 23.82
C LEU A 92 39.17 -17.42 24.02
N ALA A 93 39.86 -16.77 24.96
CA ALA A 93 39.68 -15.35 25.23
C ALA A 93 40.00 -14.46 24.02
N ARG A 94 40.90 -14.91 23.12
CA ARG A 94 41.21 -14.22 21.86
C ARG A 94 40.03 -14.18 20.88
N VAL A 95 39.01 -15.03 21.02
CA VAL A 95 37.79 -14.93 20.20
C VAL A 95 37.02 -13.65 20.52
N PHE A 96 37.07 -13.18 21.78
CA PHE A 96 36.32 -12.00 22.21
C PHE A 96 36.78 -10.68 21.57
N ARG A 97 37.97 -10.60 20.96
CA ARG A 97 38.35 -9.42 20.15
C ARG A 97 37.50 -9.27 18.88
N LEU A 98 36.78 -10.31 18.45
CA LEU A 98 35.76 -10.24 17.40
C LEU A 98 34.55 -9.42 17.86
N VAL A 99 34.31 -9.29 19.17
CA VAL A 99 33.20 -8.47 19.71
C VAL A 99 33.36 -7.01 19.27
N ARG A 100 34.60 -6.51 19.12
CA ARG A 100 34.88 -5.16 18.60
C ARG A 100 34.38 -4.94 17.17
N VAL A 101 34.18 -6.00 16.37
CA VAL A 101 33.61 -5.88 15.01
C VAL A 101 32.16 -5.41 15.07
N PHE A 102 31.37 -5.84 16.07
CA PHE A 102 29.99 -5.39 16.24
C PHE A 102 29.88 -3.88 16.44
N ARG A 103 30.94 -3.23 16.96
CA ARG A 103 31.01 -1.77 17.06
C ARG A 103 31.02 -1.10 15.69
N LEU A 104 31.73 -1.67 14.71
CA LEU A 104 31.72 -1.19 13.32
C LEU A 104 30.36 -1.40 12.68
N LEU A 105 29.72 -2.55 12.95
CA LEU A 105 28.41 -2.88 12.41
C LEU A 105 27.33 -1.87 12.85
N ARG A 106 27.46 -1.32 14.07
CA ARG A 106 26.57 -0.28 14.60
C ARG A 106 26.75 1.09 13.93
N SER A 107 27.95 1.41 13.45
CA SER A 107 28.23 2.71 12.82
C SER A 107 27.47 2.89 11.51
N ILE A 108 27.09 1.77 10.87
CA ILE A 108 26.35 1.75 9.61
C ILE A 108 24.86 1.75 9.93
N ARG A 109 24.15 2.83 9.54
CA ARG A 109 22.70 2.98 9.79
C ARG A 109 21.90 1.78 9.27
N ALA A 110 22.19 1.31 8.05
CA ALA A 110 21.52 0.18 7.43
C ALA A 110 21.67 -1.12 8.26
N LEU A 111 22.88 -1.41 8.73
CA LEU A 111 23.13 -2.63 9.49
C LEU A 111 22.58 -2.56 10.92
N ARG A 112 22.60 -1.38 11.54
CA ARG A 112 21.93 -1.15 12.83
C ARG A 112 20.44 -1.47 12.75
N LEU A 113 19.77 -1.04 11.67
CA LEU A 113 18.34 -1.31 11.45
C LEU A 113 18.05 -2.82 11.35
N LEU A 114 18.87 -3.55 10.59
CA LEU A 114 18.78 -5.01 10.48
C LEU A 114 19.02 -5.73 11.82
N VAL A 115 19.97 -5.27 12.63
CA VAL A 115 20.23 -5.86 13.95
C VAL A 115 19.07 -5.59 14.90
N THR A 116 18.48 -4.39 14.87
CA THR A 116 17.30 -4.09 15.71
C THR A 116 16.07 -4.91 15.31
N SER A 117 15.85 -5.18 14.02
CA SER A 117 14.76 -6.06 13.57
C SER A 117 15.02 -7.53 13.91
N LEU A 118 16.28 -7.98 13.91
CA LEU A 118 16.63 -9.32 14.37
C LEU A 118 16.44 -9.47 15.90
N GLN A 119 16.76 -8.44 16.67
CA GLN A 119 16.58 -8.43 18.13
C GLN A 119 15.11 -8.53 18.53
N SER A 120 14.20 -7.87 17.81
CA SER A 120 12.76 -8.02 18.07
C SER A 120 12.28 -9.44 17.76
N ALA A 121 12.77 -10.07 16.67
CA ALA A 121 12.44 -11.45 16.31
C ALA A 121 13.03 -12.50 17.28
N THR A 122 14.14 -12.19 17.95
CA THR A 122 14.87 -13.14 18.81
C THR A 122 14.00 -13.71 19.93
N LYS A 123 13.10 -12.91 20.53
CA LYS A 123 12.23 -13.38 21.61
C LYS A 123 11.29 -14.49 21.15
N SER A 124 10.68 -14.34 19.98
CA SER A 124 9.78 -15.34 19.43
C SER A 124 10.54 -16.59 18.99
N LEU A 125 11.66 -16.40 18.28
CA LEU A 125 12.54 -17.47 17.85
C LEU A 125 13.03 -18.35 19.02
N LEU A 126 13.36 -17.72 20.16
CA LEU A 126 13.78 -18.44 21.34
C LEU A 126 12.71 -19.43 21.81
N TRP A 127 11.45 -18.99 21.91
CA TRP A 127 10.34 -19.87 22.31
C TRP A 127 10.12 -21.01 21.31
N THR A 128 10.21 -20.72 20.02
CA THR A 128 10.10 -21.75 18.97
C THR A 128 11.21 -22.78 19.05
N ILE A 129 12.47 -22.36 19.26
CA ILE A 129 13.60 -23.27 19.47
C ILE A 129 13.41 -24.08 20.75
N MET A 130 12.93 -23.46 21.84
CA MET A 130 12.66 -24.20 23.09
C MET A 130 11.59 -25.27 22.89
N LEU A 131 10.53 -24.97 22.13
CA LEU A 131 9.49 -25.94 21.80
C LEU A 131 10.06 -27.09 20.95
N LEU A 132 10.85 -26.79 19.92
CA LEU A 132 11.52 -27.80 19.11
C LEU A 132 12.46 -28.67 19.95
N MET A 133 13.28 -28.07 20.81
CA MET A 133 14.20 -28.81 21.69
C MET A 133 13.45 -29.67 22.70
N SER A 134 12.32 -29.20 23.25
CA SER A 134 11.45 -30.00 24.10
C SER A 134 10.89 -31.21 23.36
N PHE A 135 10.45 -31.02 22.11
CA PHE A 135 9.96 -32.11 21.26
C PHE A 135 11.07 -33.14 20.96
N LEU A 136 12.26 -32.69 20.57
CA LEU A 136 13.43 -33.56 20.36
C LEU A 136 13.83 -34.32 21.64
N TYR A 137 13.73 -33.67 22.80
CA TYR A 137 14.00 -34.29 24.09
C TYR A 137 13.03 -35.44 24.37
N LEU A 138 11.73 -35.25 24.17
CA LEU A 138 10.72 -36.30 24.39
C LEU A 138 11.00 -37.55 23.53
N TRP A 139 11.21 -37.37 22.22
CA TRP A 139 11.53 -38.48 21.32
C TRP A 139 12.90 -39.09 21.60
N GLY A 140 13.89 -38.26 21.95
CA GLY A 140 15.22 -38.71 22.32
C GLY A 140 15.19 -39.63 23.53
N VAL A 141 14.41 -39.29 24.57
CA VAL A 141 14.23 -40.14 25.76
C VAL A 141 13.57 -41.48 25.40
N ILE A 142 12.51 -41.47 24.59
CA ILE A 142 11.80 -42.69 24.18
C ILE A 142 12.75 -43.68 23.49
N ILE A 143 13.51 -43.20 22.50
CA ILE A 143 14.43 -44.08 21.74
C ILE A 143 15.61 -44.51 22.61
N THR A 144 16.21 -43.60 23.38
CA THR A 144 17.32 -43.94 24.30
C THR A 144 16.89 -45.00 25.30
N GLN A 145 15.68 -44.93 25.84
CA GLN A 145 15.17 -45.91 26.80
C GLN A 145 15.00 -47.29 26.16
N ALA A 146 14.48 -47.35 24.93
CA ALA A 146 14.35 -48.60 24.19
C ALA A 146 15.71 -49.23 23.89
N VAL A 147 16.65 -48.44 23.37
CA VAL A 147 18.02 -48.88 23.07
C VAL A 147 18.76 -49.30 24.34
N ALA A 148 18.63 -48.55 25.43
CA ALA A 148 19.23 -48.90 26.71
C ALA A 148 18.70 -50.24 27.22
N THR A 149 17.39 -50.49 27.11
CA THR A 149 16.78 -51.75 27.51
C THR A 149 17.31 -52.91 26.68
N TYR A 150 17.39 -52.74 25.36
CA TYR A 150 17.94 -53.74 24.44
C TYR A 150 19.41 -54.06 24.73
N LEU A 151 20.25 -53.04 24.93
CA LEU A 151 21.69 -53.21 25.22
C LEU A 151 21.94 -53.85 26.60
N ILE A 152 21.04 -53.65 27.57
CA ILE A 152 21.11 -54.32 28.88
C ILE A 152 20.77 -55.80 28.76
N ASP A 153 19.76 -56.13 27.97
CA ASP A 153 19.30 -57.52 27.75
C ASP A 153 20.32 -58.33 26.93
N HIS A 154 20.97 -57.69 25.94
CA HIS A 154 21.94 -58.31 25.03
C HIS A 154 23.41 -58.06 25.42
N LYS A 155 23.67 -57.87 26.72
CA LYS A 155 24.98 -57.42 27.24
C LYS A 155 26.15 -58.35 26.87
N ASP A 156 25.91 -59.65 26.73
CA ASP A 156 26.96 -60.64 26.38
C ASP A 156 27.33 -60.64 24.88
N THR A 157 26.54 -59.97 24.03
CA THR A 157 26.73 -59.83 22.57
C THR A 157 27.29 -58.45 22.17
N THR A 158 27.80 -57.67 23.13
CA THR A 158 28.20 -56.26 22.98
C THR A 158 29.31 -55.96 21.96
N ASP A 159 29.96 -56.96 21.36
CA ASP A 159 30.96 -56.75 20.31
C ASP A 159 30.37 -56.65 18.89
N ASP A 160 29.07 -56.90 18.73
CA ASP A 160 28.37 -56.77 17.46
C ASP A 160 28.35 -55.32 16.94
N GLN A 161 28.50 -55.17 15.62
CA GLN A 161 28.57 -53.86 14.96
C GLN A 161 27.27 -53.06 15.16
N ALA A 162 26.11 -53.72 15.16
CA ALA A 162 24.84 -53.05 15.39
C ALA A 162 24.77 -52.43 16.79
N SER A 163 25.22 -53.16 17.82
CA SER A 163 25.27 -52.65 19.20
C SER A 163 26.17 -51.42 19.35
N LYS A 164 27.29 -51.37 18.60
CA LYS A 164 28.18 -50.20 18.55
C LYS A 164 27.51 -49.01 17.87
N ASP A 165 26.84 -49.23 16.75
CA ASP A 165 26.13 -48.18 16.01
C ASP A 165 24.96 -47.62 16.83
N LEU A 166 24.22 -48.48 17.54
CA LEU A 166 23.20 -48.10 18.52
C LEU A 166 23.78 -47.21 19.64
N ALA A 167 24.95 -47.55 20.18
CA ALA A 167 25.60 -46.75 21.23
C ALA A 167 26.15 -45.40 20.72
N ILE A 168 26.53 -45.32 19.43
CA ILE A 168 27.00 -44.07 18.79
C ILE A 168 25.84 -43.09 18.62
N TYR A 169 24.70 -43.56 18.10
CA TYR A 169 23.56 -42.69 17.78
C TYR A 169 22.61 -42.46 18.97
N TRP A 170 22.42 -43.47 19.81
CA TRP A 170 21.34 -43.54 20.81
C TRP A 170 21.81 -43.87 22.22
N GLY A 171 23.12 -43.90 22.47
CA GLY A 171 23.69 -44.38 23.74
C GLY A 171 23.42 -43.47 24.95
N ASP A 172 23.14 -42.18 24.73
CA ASP A 172 22.73 -41.25 25.78
C ASP A 172 21.75 -40.20 25.24
N ILE A 173 21.00 -39.56 26.15
CA ILE A 173 19.95 -38.59 25.78
C ILE A 173 20.51 -37.44 24.91
N PRO A 174 21.65 -36.78 25.25
CA PRO A 174 22.24 -35.75 24.40
C PRO A 174 22.58 -36.22 22.98
N LYS A 175 23.16 -37.42 22.83
CA LYS A 175 23.43 -38.03 21.52
C LYS A 175 22.14 -38.27 20.76
N SER A 176 21.12 -38.84 21.39
CA SER A 176 19.82 -39.07 20.76
C SER A 176 19.17 -37.78 20.26
N ILE A 177 19.20 -36.72 21.07
CA ILE A 177 18.70 -35.38 20.67
C ILE A 177 19.51 -34.84 19.48
N PHE A 178 20.84 -34.97 19.53
CA PHE A 178 21.72 -34.53 18.46
C PHE A 178 21.52 -35.32 17.16
N THR A 179 21.34 -36.64 17.26
CA THR A 179 21.01 -37.53 16.14
C THR A 179 19.68 -37.14 15.52
N LEU A 180 18.62 -36.93 16.31
CA LEU A 180 17.32 -36.48 15.81
C LEU A 180 17.42 -35.09 15.13
N TYR A 181 18.20 -34.18 15.71
CA TYR A 181 18.48 -32.88 15.08
C TYR A 181 19.22 -33.03 13.75
N MET A 182 20.24 -33.89 13.67
CA MET A 182 20.96 -34.17 12.42
C MET A 182 20.05 -34.77 11.36
N SER A 183 19.15 -35.69 11.73
CA SER A 183 18.19 -36.30 10.80
C SER A 183 17.18 -35.28 10.25
N VAL A 184 16.73 -34.33 11.06
CA VAL A 184 15.76 -33.30 10.64
C VAL A 184 16.44 -32.20 9.81
N SER A 185 17.67 -31.82 10.16
CA SER A 185 18.44 -30.77 9.47
C SER A 185 19.14 -31.24 8.18
N GLY A 186 19.07 -32.54 7.87
CA GLY A 186 19.73 -33.12 6.69
C GLY A 186 21.24 -33.34 6.86
N GLY A 187 21.74 -33.38 8.10
CA GLY A 187 23.15 -33.65 8.41
C GLY A 187 23.54 -35.12 8.29
N ILE A 188 22.59 -36.05 8.49
CA ILE A 188 22.76 -37.49 8.29
C ILE A 188 21.52 -38.05 7.60
N ASN A 189 21.68 -39.11 6.79
CA ASN A 189 20.52 -39.79 6.22
C ASN A 189 19.73 -40.46 7.34
N TRP A 190 18.41 -40.26 7.32
CA TRP A 190 17.50 -40.90 8.27
C TRP A 190 17.60 -42.43 8.25
N HIS A 191 17.94 -43.00 7.10
CA HIS A 191 18.14 -44.44 6.94
C HIS A 191 19.30 -44.96 7.80
N ASP A 192 20.42 -44.23 7.85
CA ASP A 192 21.63 -44.65 8.58
C ASP A 192 21.38 -44.65 10.11
N VAL A 193 20.44 -43.82 10.55
CA VAL A 193 20.02 -43.69 11.94
C VAL A 193 18.99 -44.75 12.34
N VAL A 194 18.15 -45.19 11.39
CA VAL A 194 17.10 -46.20 11.63
C VAL A 194 17.59 -47.63 11.40
N SER A 195 18.61 -47.83 10.56
CA SER A 195 19.15 -49.16 10.25
C SER A 195 19.65 -49.92 11.48
N PRO A 196 20.29 -49.29 12.49
CA PRO A 196 20.64 -49.99 13.73
C PRO A 196 19.42 -50.33 14.60
N LEU A 197 18.32 -49.57 14.47
CA LEU A 197 17.10 -49.78 15.25
C LEU A 197 16.28 -50.98 14.75
N SER A 198 16.48 -51.44 13.52
CA SER A 198 15.82 -52.65 13.01
C SER A 198 16.35 -53.94 13.64
N GLY A 199 17.37 -53.88 14.50
CA GLY A 199 17.83 -55.04 15.27
C GLY A 199 17.11 -55.23 16.62
N LEU A 200 16.26 -54.27 17.03
CA LEU A 200 15.44 -54.40 18.23
C LEU A 200 14.18 -55.23 17.96
N ASP A 201 13.63 -55.83 19.01
CA ASP A 201 12.30 -56.43 18.94
C ASP A 201 11.26 -55.47 18.33
N LEU A 202 10.50 -55.98 17.36
CA LEU A 202 9.52 -55.24 16.54
C LEU A 202 10.16 -54.20 15.59
N ASP A 203 11.03 -54.64 14.69
CA ASP A 203 11.76 -53.83 13.71
C ASP A 203 10.88 -52.79 12.99
N TRP A 204 9.71 -53.21 12.51
CA TRP A 204 8.79 -52.36 11.73
C TRP A 204 8.23 -51.19 12.55
N LEU A 205 8.07 -51.37 13.86
CA LEU A 205 7.50 -50.35 14.75
C LEU A 205 8.50 -49.22 14.96
N TRP A 206 9.78 -49.53 15.15
CA TRP A 206 10.84 -48.53 15.31
C TRP A 206 11.06 -47.72 14.04
N VAL A 207 11.02 -48.38 12.88
CA VAL A 207 11.06 -47.71 11.58
C VAL A 207 9.86 -46.77 11.43
N LEU A 208 8.64 -47.24 11.74
CA LEU A 208 7.43 -46.42 11.70
C LEU A 208 7.51 -45.21 12.63
N ILE A 209 8.02 -45.40 13.85
CA ILE A 209 8.21 -44.33 14.86
C ILE A 209 9.13 -43.23 14.32
N VAL A 210 10.32 -43.60 13.83
CA VAL A 210 11.32 -42.63 13.36
C VAL A 210 10.84 -41.91 12.11
N VAL A 211 10.23 -42.64 11.15
CA VAL A 211 9.68 -42.04 9.93
C VAL A 211 8.52 -41.09 10.26
N THR A 212 7.63 -41.47 11.17
CA THR A 212 6.52 -40.60 11.62
C THR A 212 7.05 -39.35 12.30
N PHE A 213 8.07 -39.48 13.17
CA PHE A 213 8.74 -38.35 13.79
C PHE A 213 9.35 -37.39 12.73
N ILE A 214 10.07 -37.93 11.74
CA ILE A 214 10.69 -37.12 10.68
C ILE A 214 9.63 -36.42 9.84
N ALA A 215 8.61 -37.15 9.39
CA ALA A 215 7.52 -36.60 8.59
C ALA A 215 6.77 -35.50 9.36
N PHE A 216 6.45 -35.74 10.63
CA PHE A 216 5.81 -34.73 11.49
C PHE A 216 6.71 -33.50 11.70
N THR A 217 7.99 -33.69 11.96
CA THR A 217 8.90 -32.56 12.20
C THR A 217 9.10 -31.71 10.94
N GLN A 218 9.24 -32.34 9.77
CA GLN A 218 9.41 -31.63 8.50
C GLN A 218 8.11 -30.98 8.01
N LEU A 219 6.98 -31.67 8.09
CA LEU A 219 5.71 -31.17 7.55
C LEU A 219 4.94 -30.27 8.50
N ALA A 220 5.01 -30.51 9.82
CA ALA A 220 4.27 -29.71 10.80
C ALA A 220 5.20 -28.71 11.50
N VAL A 221 6.24 -29.19 12.18
CA VAL A 221 7.03 -28.34 13.09
C VAL A 221 7.79 -27.26 12.33
N LEU A 222 8.54 -27.61 11.29
CA LEU A 222 9.27 -26.62 10.47
C LEU A 222 8.34 -25.63 9.75
N ASN A 223 7.17 -26.09 9.32
CA ASN A 223 6.16 -25.22 8.71
C ASN A 223 5.52 -24.27 9.72
N VAL A 224 5.28 -24.70 10.96
CA VAL A 224 4.85 -23.81 12.05
C VAL A 224 5.91 -22.77 12.38
N VAL A 225 7.19 -23.16 12.47
CA VAL A 225 8.30 -22.22 12.68
C VAL A 225 8.31 -21.16 11.57
N THR A 226 8.24 -21.61 10.31
CA THR A 226 8.21 -20.73 9.14
C THR A 226 6.99 -19.79 9.17
N GLY A 227 5.81 -20.30 9.55
CA GLY A 227 4.60 -19.50 9.72
C GLY A 227 4.75 -18.41 10.79
N VAL A 228 5.36 -18.73 11.94
CA VAL A 228 5.65 -17.73 12.99
C VAL A 228 6.59 -16.64 12.48
N PHE A 229 7.62 -16.99 11.71
CA PHE A 229 8.52 -16.01 11.12
C PHE A 229 7.83 -15.10 10.10
N CYS A 230 6.98 -15.67 9.23
CA CYS A 230 6.16 -14.89 8.31
C CYS A 230 5.24 -13.94 9.07
N GLN A 231 4.61 -14.40 10.15
CA GLN A 231 3.73 -13.54 10.97
C GLN A 231 4.49 -12.37 11.58
N ILE A 232 5.68 -12.60 12.16
CA ILE A 232 6.51 -11.52 12.73
C ILE A 232 6.89 -10.49 11.65
N ALA A 233 7.22 -10.96 10.44
CA ALA A 233 7.56 -10.07 9.33
C ALA A 233 6.33 -9.24 8.90
N LEU A 234 5.15 -9.86 8.83
CA LEU A 234 3.89 -9.19 8.52
C LEU A 234 3.51 -8.16 9.60
N ASP A 235 3.59 -8.54 10.87
CA ASP A 235 3.28 -7.66 12.00
C ASP A 235 4.23 -6.46 12.03
N SER A 236 5.53 -6.68 11.74
CA SER A 236 6.51 -5.58 11.64
C SER A 236 6.20 -4.64 10.48
N ALA A 237 5.78 -5.15 9.33
CA ALA A 237 5.41 -4.34 8.17
C ALA A 237 4.09 -3.60 8.38
N GLN A 238 3.17 -4.15 9.18
CA GLN A 238 1.95 -3.46 9.61
C GLN A 238 2.26 -2.36 10.61
N ALA A 239 3.06 -2.64 11.64
CA ALA A 239 3.45 -1.65 12.65
C ALA A 239 4.16 -0.43 12.04
N GLU A 240 4.98 -0.62 11.00
CA GLU A 240 5.62 0.50 10.28
C GLU A 240 4.59 1.35 9.51
N ARG A 241 3.57 0.73 8.91
CA ARG A 241 2.47 1.44 8.25
C ARG A 241 1.57 2.17 9.24
N ASP A 242 1.23 1.54 10.35
CA ASP A 242 0.42 2.16 11.40
C ASP A 242 1.14 3.36 12.00
N PHE A 243 2.45 3.25 12.24
CA PHE A 243 3.27 4.37 12.71
C PHE A 243 3.30 5.52 11.71
N ALA A 244 3.48 5.23 10.41
CA ALA A 244 3.45 6.24 9.36
C ALA A 244 2.06 6.91 9.23
N MET A 245 0.98 6.14 9.42
CA MET A 245 -0.39 6.68 9.40
C MET A 245 -0.65 7.59 10.60
N GLU A 246 -0.23 7.20 11.80
CA GLU A 246 -0.35 8.01 13.02
C GLU A 246 0.44 9.32 12.91
N GLU A 247 1.66 9.27 12.37
CA GLU A 247 2.50 10.45 12.11
C GLU A 247 1.82 11.41 11.14
N GLN A 248 1.19 10.89 10.08
CA GLN A 248 0.44 11.69 9.12
C GLN A 248 -0.79 12.34 9.77
N ILE A 249 -1.57 11.59 10.56
CA ILE A 249 -2.76 12.13 11.26
C ILE A 249 -2.38 13.25 12.22
N GLU A 250 -1.32 13.09 13.01
CA GLU A 250 -0.89 14.15 13.93
C GLU A 250 -0.35 15.35 13.16
N SER A 251 0.39 15.15 12.06
CA SER A 251 0.78 16.27 11.19
C SER A 251 -0.43 17.02 10.66
N ASP A 252 -1.46 16.32 10.18
CA ASP A 252 -2.66 16.95 9.63
C ASP A 252 -3.46 17.68 10.73
N ARG A 253 -3.47 17.14 11.96
CA ARG A 253 -4.10 17.79 13.12
C ARG A 253 -3.38 19.08 13.52
N VAL A 254 -2.05 19.08 13.51
CA VAL A 254 -1.24 20.29 13.77
C VAL A 254 -1.48 21.32 12.68
N THR A 255 -1.41 20.92 11.40
CA THR A 255 -1.67 21.81 10.26
C THR A 255 -3.10 22.36 10.28
N GLN A 256 -4.09 21.57 10.65
CA GLN A 256 -5.48 22.03 10.83
C GLN A 256 -5.59 23.12 11.90
N GLY A 257 -4.89 22.98 13.02
CA GLY A 257 -4.85 23.98 14.08
C GLY A 257 -4.20 25.29 13.64
N GLU A 258 -3.16 25.23 12.81
CA GLU A 258 -2.50 26.41 12.23
C GLU A 258 -3.37 27.08 11.17
N LEU A 259 -4.05 26.30 10.31
CA LEU A 259 -4.99 26.82 9.31
C LEU A 259 -6.16 27.57 9.97
N ARG A 260 -6.70 27.07 11.09
CA ARG A 260 -7.74 27.79 11.85
C ARG A 260 -7.24 29.15 12.36
N LYS A 261 -6.02 29.22 12.90
CA LYS A 261 -5.43 30.51 13.31
C LYS A 261 -5.22 31.45 12.13
N LEU A 262 -4.85 30.89 10.98
CA LEU A 262 -4.67 31.65 9.75
C LEU A 262 -6.02 32.23 9.28
N PHE A 263 -7.09 31.45 9.34
CA PHE A 263 -8.45 31.88 9.05
C PHE A 263 -8.84 33.07 9.92
N ASP A 264 -8.67 32.96 11.24
CA ASP A 264 -8.97 34.04 12.20
C ASP A 264 -8.11 35.30 11.97
N THR A 265 -6.98 35.19 11.27
CA THR A 265 -6.11 36.33 10.90
C THR A 265 -6.57 37.02 9.62
N ILE A 266 -7.25 36.27 8.74
CA ILE A 266 -7.78 36.76 7.47
C ILE A 266 -9.16 37.40 7.68
N ASP A 267 -9.99 36.82 8.56
CA ASP A 267 -11.31 37.32 8.97
C ASP A 267 -11.15 38.62 9.78
N GLU A 268 -11.26 39.77 9.10
CA GLU A 268 -11.04 41.09 9.71
C GLU A 268 -12.27 41.59 10.45
N ASP A 269 -13.47 41.20 10.01
CA ASP A 269 -14.74 41.63 10.59
C ASP A 269 -15.25 40.68 11.69
N ALA A 270 -14.59 39.53 11.89
CA ALA A 270 -14.94 38.48 12.82
C ALA A 270 -16.37 37.94 12.58
N SER A 271 -16.81 37.94 11.33
CA SER A 271 -18.09 37.38 10.91
C SER A 271 -18.12 35.85 11.04
N GLY A 272 -16.96 35.21 11.05
CA GLY A 272 -16.82 33.76 11.04
C GLY A 272 -16.90 33.14 9.64
N GLU A 273 -16.92 33.97 8.59
CA GLU A 273 -16.94 33.58 7.17
C GLU A 273 -15.94 34.46 6.41
N LEU A 274 -15.30 33.94 5.36
CA LEU A 274 -14.41 34.72 4.51
C LEU A 274 -15.08 35.06 3.19
N ASP A 275 -15.22 36.36 2.90
CA ASP A 275 -15.60 36.80 1.56
C ASP A 275 -14.37 36.89 0.62
N LEU A 276 -14.63 37.14 -0.68
CA LEU A 276 -13.57 37.19 -1.68
C LEU A 276 -12.59 38.37 -1.44
N GLU A 277 -13.06 39.51 -0.95
CA GLU A 277 -12.22 40.69 -0.71
C GLU A 277 -11.30 40.48 0.50
N GLU A 278 -11.84 39.94 1.60
CA GLU A 278 -11.08 39.55 2.78
C GLU A 278 -10.05 38.49 2.45
N PHE A 279 -10.44 37.49 1.66
CA PHE A 279 -9.53 36.44 1.22
C PHE A 279 -8.39 37.00 0.35
N GLU A 280 -8.68 37.90 -0.59
CA GLU A 280 -7.66 38.52 -1.44
C GLU A 280 -6.70 39.42 -0.65
N LYS A 281 -7.22 40.20 0.31
CA LYS A 281 -6.39 41.01 1.24
C LYS A 281 -5.56 40.13 2.17
N GLY A 282 -6.15 39.07 2.69
CA GLY A 282 -5.49 38.08 3.54
C GLY A 282 -4.32 37.41 2.83
N LEU A 283 -4.49 37.07 1.56
CA LEU A 283 -3.43 36.48 0.73
C LEU A 283 -2.25 37.44 0.47
N GLN A 284 -2.39 38.74 0.72
CA GLN A 284 -1.28 39.70 0.67
C GLN A 284 -0.48 39.78 1.98
N LYS A 285 -0.99 39.25 3.09
CA LYS A 285 -0.29 39.23 4.38
C LYS A 285 0.90 38.26 4.28
N GLU A 286 2.10 38.71 4.68
CA GLU A 286 3.35 37.96 4.54
C GLU A 286 3.32 36.63 5.32
N GLU A 287 2.65 36.60 6.47
CA GLU A 287 2.44 35.39 7.28
C GLU A 287 1.59 34.34 6.56
N VAL A 288 0.51 34.77 5.89
CA VAL A 288 -0.38 33.90 5.11
C VAL A 288 0.38 33.33 3.90
N GLN A 289 1.15 34.17 3.20
CA GLN A 289 1.96 33.74 2.06
C GLN A 289 3.06 32.75 2.46
N ALA A 290 3.74 33.00 3.58
CA ALA A 290 4.75 32.08 4.09
C ALA A 290 4.12 30.71 4.43
N PHE A 291 2.93 30.71 5.04
CA PHE A 291 2.25 29.49 5.43
C PHE A 291 1.76 28.67 4.24
N PHE A 292 1.03 29.29 3.31
CA PHE A 292 0.53 28.62 2.09
C PHE A 292 1.67 28.08 1.21
N THR A 293 2.82 28.77 1.17
CA THR A 293 4.04 28.28 0.52
C THR A 293 4.61 27.06 1.24
N SER A 294 4.59 27.05 2.58
CA SER A 294 5.09 25.92 3.39
C SER A 294 4.26 24.64 3.22
N ILE A 295 2.95 24.77 2.98
CA ILE A 295 2.05 23.65 2.66
C ILE A 295 1.98 23.35 1.15
N GLY A 296 2.72 24.10 0.32
CA GLY A 296 2.88 23.84 -1.11
C GLY A 296 1.63 24.15 -1.96
N ILE A 297 0.81 25.12 -1.54
CA ILE A 297 -0.35 25.59 -2.30
C ILE A 297 0.06 26.82 -3.13
N PRO A 298 -0.10 26.80 -4.47
CA PRO A 298 0.28 27.93 -5.32
C PRO A 298 -0.72 29.09 -5.17
N MET A 299 -0.22 30.28 -4.82
CA MET A 299 -1.03 31.51 -4.62
C MET A 299 -1.09 32.43 -5.85
N ASN A 300 -0.93 31.88 -7.05
CA ASN A 300 -0.86 32.67 -8.28
C ASN A 300 -2.18 33.37 -8.64
N ASP A 301 -3.32 32.89 -8.13
CA ASP A 301 -4.65 33.39 -8.43
C ASP A 301 -5.60 33.17 -7.25
N ALA A 302 -5.80 34.24 -6.45
CA ALA A 302 -6.65 34.23 -5.27
C ALA A 302 -8.10 33.86 -5.60
N TRP A 303 -8.60 34.30 -6.77
CA TRP A 303 -9.96 34.02 -7.21
C TRP A 303 -10.17 32.54 -7.54
N LYS A 304 -9.21 31.91 -8.23
CA LYS A 304 -9.27 30.46 -8.48
C LYS A 304 -9.22 29.66 -7.19
N LEU A 305 -8.39 30.06 -6.24
CA LEU A 305 -8.28 29.38 -4.96
C LEU A 305 -9.57 29.51 -4.16
N PHE A 306 -10.13 30.72 -4.07
CA PHE A 306 -11.39 31.00 -3.39
C PHE A 306 -12.53 30.12 -3.93
N LYS A 307 -12.67 30.09 -5.26
CA LYS A 307 -13.70 29.31 -5.94
C LYS A 307 -13.53 27.79 -5.79
N LEU A 308 -12.32 27.34 -5.50
CA LEU A 308 -12.04 25.94 -5.21
C LEU A 308 -12.48 25.57 -3.79
N MET A 309 -12.47 26.53 -2.86
CA MET A 309 -12.87 26.35 -1.47
C MET A 309 -14.38 26.51 -1.28
N ASP A 310 -15.00 27.43 -2.02
CA ASP A 310 -16.45 27.65 -2.11
C ASP A 310 -17.12 26.54 -2.95
N GLU A 311 -17.18 25.31 -2.41
CA GLU A 311 -17.79 24.16 -3.10
C GLU A 311 -19.32 24.32 -3.26
N ASP A 312 -19.97 25.06 -2.37
CA ASP A 312 -21.43 25.26 -2.33
C ASP A 312 -21.92 26.49 -3.13
N GLU A 313 -21.01 27.29 -3.68
CA GLU A 313 -21.28 28.53 -4.42
C GLU A 313 -22.01 29.59 -3.56
N SER A 314 -21.83 29.55 -2.23
CA SER A 314 -22.36 30.53 -1.29
C SER A 314 -21.69 31.90 -1.40
N LYS A 315 -20.51 31.95 -2.06
CA LYS A 315 -19.62 33.13 -2.19
C LYS A 315 -18.95 33.56 -0.89
N VAL A 316 -19.05 32.73 0.13
CA VAL A 316 -18.38 32.89 1.41
C VAL A 316 -17.70 31.55 1.71
N VAL A 317 -16.59 31.58 2.44
CA VAL A 317 -15.87 30.35 2.80
C VAL A 317 -15.88 30.23 4.32
N CYS A 318 -16.50 29.19 4.84
CA CYS A 318 -16.52 28.94 6.28
C CYS A 318 -15.18 28.30 6.77
N PRO A 319 -14.91 28.28 8.08
CA PRO A 319 -13.65 27.77 8.62
C PRO A 319 -13.39 26.31 8.25
N GLU A 320 -14.44 25.49 8.25
CA GLU A 320 -14.37 24.08 7.88
C GLU A 320 -14.04 23.89 6.40
N GLU A 321 -14.63 24.69 5.49
CA GLU A 321 -14.34 24.65 4.05
C GLU A 321 -12.92 25.11 3.75
N PHE A 322 -12.48 26.19 4.40
CA PHE A 322 -11.11 26.69 4.28
C PHE A 322 -10.08 25.62 4.67
N VAL A 323 -10.26 25.02 5.85
CA VAL A 323 -9.36 24.00 6.39
C VAL A 323 -9.36 22.74 5.52
N GLN A 324 -10.55 22.21 5.19
CA GLN A 324 -10.65 20.98 4.40
C GLN A 324 -10.06 21.16 3.00
N SER A 325 -10.31 22.31 2.39
CA SER A 325 -9.77 22.61 1.06
C SER A 325 -8.25 22.76 1.08
N CYS A 326 -7.69 23.45 2.07
CA CYS A 326 -6.24 23.55 2.22
C CYS A 326 -5.56 22.18 2.45
N LEU A 327 -6.17 21.30 3.27
CA LEU A 327 -5.65 19.95 3.49
C LEU A 327 -5.76 19.07 2.24
N LYS A 328 -6.88 19.15 1.51
CA LYS A 328 -7.14 18.39 0.28
C LYS A 328 -6.21 18.77 -0.87
N HIS A 329 -5.76 20.02 -0.91
CA HIS A 329 -4.97 20.56 -2.02
C HIS A 329 -3.48 20.79 -1.69
N ARG A 330 -3.04 20.34 -0.51
CA ARG A 330 -1.64 20.39 -0.04
C ARG A 330 -0.68 19.66 -0.99
N GLY A 331 0.39 20.34 -1.43
CA GLY A 331 1.48 19.75 -2.21
C GLY A 331 1.18 19.40 -3.67
N VAL A 332 -0.04 19.62 -4.17
CA VAL A 332 -0.48 19.15 -5.50
C VAL A 332 -0.56 20.30 -6.52
N SER A 333 0.60 20.93 -6.78
CA SER A 333 0.75 22.15 -7.61
C SER A 333 0.20 22.06 -9.05
N LYS A 334 0.05 20.87 -9.64
CA LYS A 334 -0.48 20.66 -11.01
C LYS A 334 -1.98 20.36 -11.08
N THR A 335 -2.63 20.09 -9.95
CA THR A 335 -4.04 19.63 -9.88
C THR A 335 -5.01 20.74 -9.62
N LEU A 336 -4.56 21.95 -9.25
CA LEU A 336 -5.45 23.10 -9.10
C LEU A 336 -6.18 23.36 -10.43
N ASP A 337 -5.45 23.38 -11.55
CA ASP A 337 -6.05 23.56 -12.87
C ASP A 337 -6.98 22.39 -13.26
N VAL A 338 -6.64 21.14 -12.88
CA VAL A 338 -7.47 19.96 -13.14
C VAL A 338 -8.78 20.00 -12.33
N GLU A 339 -8.71 20.43 -11.07
CA GLU A 339 -9.87 20.51 -10.21
C GLU A 339 -10.79 21.69 -10.61
N VAL A 340 -10.22 22.80 -11.08
CA VAL A 340 -10.98 23.89 -11.73
C VAL A 340 -11.71 23.38 -12.97
N VAL A 341 -11.05 22.59 -13.82
CA VAL A 341 -11.69 21.97 -14.99
C VAL A 341 -12.81 21.02 -14.57
N LYS A 342 -12.59 20.17 -13.57
CA LYS A 342 -13.60 19.25 -13.04
C LYS A 342 -14.82 19.99 -12.46
N TYR A 343 -14.60 21.10 -11.77
CA TYR A 343 -15.68 21.98 -11.31
C TYR A 343 -16.46 22.56 -12.49
N GLN A 344 -15.77 23.08 -13.52
CA GLN A 344 -16.43 23.62 -14.72
C GLN A 344 -17.25 22.54 -15.43
N VAL A 345 -16.74 21.32 -15.55
CA VAL A 345 -17.45 20.17 -16.13
C VAL A 345 -18.71 19.85 -15.33
N LYS A 346 -18.62 19.75 -13.98
CA LYS A 346 -19.81 19.56 -13.12
C LYS A 346 -20.86 20.65 -13.31
N LYS A 347 -20.44 21.91 -13.42
CA LYS A 347 -21.34 23.05 -13.65
C LYS A 347 -22.05 22.96 -15.00
N VAL A 348 -21.32 22.62 -16.07
CA VAL A 348 -21.89 22.38 -17.40
C VAL A 348 -22.92 21.25 -17.35
N PHE A 349 -22.62 20.14 -16.67
CA PHE A 349 -23.57 19.04 -16.51
C PHE A 349 -24.85 19.46 -15.76
N ARG A 350 -24.75 20.27 -14.71
CA ARG A 350 -25.93 20.80 -13.99
C ARG A 350 -26.81 21.64 -14.93
N LEU A 351 -26.22 22.57 -15.67
CA LEU A 351 -26.93 23.42 -16.63
C LEU A 351 -27.57 22.60 -17.75
N LEU A 352 -26.87 21.60 -18.29
CA LEU A 352 -27.44 20.70 -19.29
C LEU A 352 -28.64 19.93 -18.74
N HIS A 353 -28.59 19.53 -17.47
CA HIS A 353 -29.71 18.82 -16.84
C HIS A 353 -30.94 19.72 -16.67
N GLU A 354 -30.74 20.98 -16.28
CA GLU A 354 -31.81 21.98 -16.21
C GLU A 354 -32.41 22.27 -17.58
N MET A 355 -31.57 22.54 -18.58
CA MET A 355 -32.03 22.75 -19.97
C MET A 355 -32.81 21.55 -20.50
N ARG A 356 -32.34 20.33 -20.22
CA ARG A 356 -33.03 19.09 -20.63
C ARG A 356 -34.38 18.96 -19.95
N ARG A 357 -34.49 19.34 -18.67
CA ARG A 357 -35.75 19.31 -17.91
C ARG A 357 -36.75 20.32 -18.46
N GLU A 358 -36.30 21.53 -18.76
CA GLU A 358 -37.13 22.58 -19.32
C GLU A 358 -37.59 22.27 -20.76
N SER A 359 -36.69 21.71 -21.59
CA SER A 359 -37.03 21.21 -22.93
C SER A 359 -38.08 20.10 -22.87
N ARG A 360 -37.97 19.18 -21.90
CA ARG A 360 -38.95 18.10 -21.70
C ARG A 360 -40.32 18.64 -21.31
N HIS A 361 -40.39 19.63 -20.42
CA HIS A 361 -41.65 20.30 -20.07
C HIS A 361 -42.28 21.02 -21.27
N ARG A 362 -41.48 21.69 -22.11
CA ARG A 362 -41.97 22.29 -23.36
C ARG A 362 -42.50 21.23 -24.33
N HIS A 363 -41.79 20.11 -24.47
CA HIS A 363 -42.20 19.01 -25.35
C HIS A 363 -43.51 18.35 -24.89
N GLU A 364 -43.72 18.18 -23.58
CA GLU A 364 -44.98 17.69 -23.02
C GLU A 364 -46.14 18.66 -23.25
N ALA A 365 -45.91 19.97 -23.11
CA ALA A 365 -46.90 21.00 -23.41
C ALA A 365 -47.28 21.04 -24.91
N THR A 366 -46.30 20.92 -25.80
CA THR A 366 -46.56 20.83 -27.25
C THR A 366 -47.27 19.52 -27.62
N SER A 367 -46.88 18.39 -27.02
CA SER A 367 -47.52 17.09 -27.29
C SER A 367 -48.98 17.04 -26.82
N SER A 368 -49.28 17.63 -25.65
CA SER A 368 -50.65 17.71 -25.14
C SER A 368 -51.56 18.59 -26.01
N THR A 369 -51.07 19.74 -26.48
CA THR A 369 -51.82 20.59 -27.44
C THR A 369 -52.04 19.89 -28.79
N LEU A 370 -51.03 19.18 -29.30
CA LEU A 370 -51.15 18.39 -30.53
C LEU A 370 -52.17 17.24 -30.41
N ARG A 371 -52.28 16.62 -29.22
CA ARG A 371 -53.32 15.61 -28.94
C ARG A 371 -54.72 16.20 -28.98
N VAL A 372 -54.94 17.35 -28.34
CA VAL A 372 -56.24 18.05 -28.35
C VAL A 372 -56.64 18.46 -29.77
N ILE A 373 -55.68 18.97 -30.56
CA ILE A 373 -55.91 19.31 -31.97
C ILE A 373 -56.27 18.07 -32.79
N LYS A 374 -55.53 16.96 -32.62
CA LYS A 374 -55.83 15.68 -33.31
C LYS A 374 -57.22 15.14 -32.93
N GLU A 375 -57.61 15.20 -31.66
CA GLU A 375 -58.95 14.77 -31.21
C GLU A 375 -60.06 15.67 -31.77
N THR A 376 -59.80 16.97 -31.86
CA THR A 376 -60.75 17.93 -32.44
C THR A 376 -60.93 17.67 -33.93
N LEU A 377 -59.85 17.52 -34.70
CA LEU A 377 -59.90 17.17 -36.12
C LEU A 377 -60.59 15.83 -36.37
N ARG A 378 -60.37 14.83 -35.51
CA ARG A 378 -61.05 13.53 -35.61
C ARG A 378 -62.57 13.64 -35.40
N LYS A 379 -63.03 14.53 -34.52
CA LYS A 379 -64.47 14.80 -34.35
C LYS A 379 -65.07 15.45 -35.58
N TRP A 380 -64.37 16.42 -36.19
CA TRP A 380 -64.82 17.07 -37.43
C TRP A 380 -64.87 16.11 -38.62
N SER A 381 -63.85 15.26 -38.77
CA SER A 381 -63.82 14.23 -39.82
C SER A 381 -64.95 13.19 -39.73
N MET A 382 -65.45 12.91 -38.52
CA MET A 382 -66.60 12.01 -38.33
C MET A 382 -67.91 12.68 -38.75
N ASP A 383 -68.06 13.99 -38.53
CA ASP A 383 -69.26 14.75 -38.88
C ASP A 383 -69.45 14.92 -40.40
N GLU A 384 -68.34 15.07 -41.15
CA GLU A 384 -68.33 15.19 -42.62
C GLU A 384 -68.89 13.95 -43.34
N SER A 385 -68.79 12.76 -42.73
CA SER A 385 -69.28 11.50 -43.31
C SER A 385 -70.81 11.35 -43.31
N SER A 386 -71.53 12.32 -42.74
CA SER A 386 -72.99 12.33 -42.61
C SER A 386 -73.75 12.96 -43.80
N ILE A 387 -73.04 13.55 -44.77
CA ILE A 387 -73.66 14.41 -45.79
C ILE A 387 -73.80 13.66 -47.13
N GLN A 388 -75.03 13.22 -47.46
CA GLN A 388 -75.37 12.68 -48.79
C GLN A 388 -75.65 13.82 -49.80
N VAL A 389 -74.95 13.82 -50.93
CA VAL A 389 -75.10 14.81 -52.03
C VAL A 389 -75.82 14.16 -53.24
N PRO A 390 -76.87 14.77 -53.82
CA PRO A 390 -77.56 14.24 -55.01
C PRO A 390 -76.92 14.70 -56.34
N PRO A 391 -77.16 14.00 -57.49
CA PRO A 391 -76.40 14.22 -58.72
C PRO A 391 -76.90 15.41 -59.56
N ARG A 392 -75.98 16.12 -60.23
CA ARG A 392 -76.23 17.29 -61.10
C ARG A 392 -76.54 16.91 -62.57
N PRO A 393 -77.40 17.67 -63.30
CA PRO A 393 -77.55 17.56 -64.75
C PRO A 393 -76.65 18.55 -65.54
N ARG A 394 -76.36 18.22 -66.81
CA ARG A 394 -75.46 18.95 -67.74
C ARG A 394 -76.14 20.14 -68.43
N PRO A 395 -75.39 21.21 -68.82
CA PRO A 395 -75.98 22.39 -69.44
C PRO A 395 -75.81 22.46 -70.98
N SER A 396 -76.78 23.11 -71.65
CA SER A 396 -76.62 23.70 -72.98
C SER A 396 -77.49 24.95 -73.15
N GLY A 397 -76.86 26.06 -73.58
CA GLY A 397 -77.45 27.22 -74.26
C GLY A 397 -78.11 28.28 -73.35
N ASN A 398 -77.95 29.58 -73.58
CA ASN A 398 -77.19 30.36 -74.55
C ASN A 398 -77.26 31.85 -74.14
N SER A 399 -76.46 32.71 -74.80
CA SER A 399 -76.45 34.19 -74.77
C SER A 399 -75.69 34.88 -73.61
N ARG A 400 -75.00 36.02 -73.75
CA ARG A 400 -74.48 36.86 -74.86
C ARG A 400 -73.77 38.08 -74.22
N MET A 401 -72.58 38.48 -74.72
CA MET A 401 -71.94 39.85 -74.66
C MET A 401 -71.64 40.45 -73.27
N GLN A 402 -70.76 41.43 -73.04
CA GLN A 402 -69.54 42.00 -73.64
C GLN A 402 -68.93 42.97 -72.58
N SER A 403 -67.61 43.15 -72.63
CA SER A 403 -66.80 44.34 -72.28
C SER A 403 -66.83 45.05 -70.91
N SER A 404 -65.62 45.13 -70.35
CA SER A 404 -64.88 46.32 -69.85
C SER A 404 -65.20 46.99 -68.50
N VAL A 405 -64.18 46.91 -67.63
CA VAL A 405 -63.48 47.98 -66.88
C VAL A 405 -64.21 48.72 -65.73
N LEU A 406 -63.67 48.45 -64.54
CA LEU A 406 -63.50 49.24 -63.30
C LEU A 406 -64.64 50.06 -62.65
N SER A 407 -64.74 49.77 -61.36
CA SER A 407 -65.02 50.62 -60.18
C SER A 407 -66.34 50.40 -59.45
N ASP A 408 -66.13 50.23 -58.14
CA ASP A 408 -67.01 50.53 -57.03
C ASP A 408 -68.02 49.50 -56.48
N ALA A 409 -67.89 49.36 -55.16
CA ALA A 409 -68.84 48.92 -54.15
C ALA A 409 -69.20 47.42 -54.05
N LEU A 410 -68.83 46.85 -52.88
CA LEU A 410 -69.41 45.69 -52.18
C LEU A 410 -70.96 45.63 -52.21
N PRO A 411 -71.62 44.52 -51.80
CA PRO A 411 -71.20 43.12 -51.62
C PRO A 411 -72.14 42.12 -52.34
N ASP A 412 -71.77 40.84 -52.47
CA ASP A 412 -72.43 39.71 -51.79
C ASP A 412 -71.94 38.34 -52.33
N ILE A 413 -72.07 37.36 -51.45
CA ILE A 413 -71.48 36.02 -51.37
C ILE A 413 -72.01 35.07 -52.46
N SER A 414 -71.11 34.30 -53.08
CA SER A 414 -71.25 32.86 -53.42
C SER A 414 -70.28 32.46 -54.53
N GLY A 415 -69.39 31.50 -54.26
CA GLY A 415 -68.51 30.94 -55.30
C GLY A 415 -67.39 30.07 -54.75
N ALA A 416 -67.76 28.88 -54.28
CA ALA A 416 -66.94 27.73 -53.90
C ALA A 416 -65.48 27.70 -54.43
N VAL A 417 -64.53 27.83 -53.49
CA VAL A 417 -63.15 27.35 -53.66
C VAL A 417 -63.09 25.95 -53.06
N ASP A 418 -62.56 25.02 -53.84
CA ASP A 418 -62.49 23.59 -53.59
C ASP A 418 -61.64 23.26 -52.33
N LEU A 419 -62.29 23.10 -51.18
CA LEU A 419 -61.65 22.87 -49.87
C LEU A 419 -60.86 21.56 -49.79
N GLN A 420 -61.15 20.58 -50.66
CA GLN A 420 -60.53 19.26 -50.65
C GLN A 420 -59.03 19.27 -51.04
N CYS A 421 -58.58 20.28 -51.81
CA CYS A 421 -57.17 20.39 -52.22
C CYS A 421 -56.27 21.11 -51.20
N VAL A 422 -56.85 21.89 -50.28
CA VAL A 422 -56.09 22.66 -49.28
C VAL A 422 -55.83 21.82 -48.04
N GLU A 423 -56.78 20.95 -47.64
CA GLU A 423 -56.68 20.12 -46.44
C GLU A 423 -55.59 19.03 -46.52
N VAL A 424 -55.48 18.34 -47.66
CA VAL A 424 -54.48 17.28 -47.85
C VAL A 424 -53.07 17.85 -47.93
N ARG A 425 -52.90 19.03 -48.55
CA ARG A 425 -51.58 19.69 -48.64
C ARG A 425 -51.13 20.26 -47.30
N LEU A 426 -52.02 20.85 -46.48
CA LEU A 426 -51.60 21.35 -45.16
C LEU A 426 -51.23 20.22 -44.20
N ALA A 427 -51.96 19.11 -44.21
CA ALA A 427 -51.68 17.96 -43.34
C ALA A 427 -50.34 17.29 -43.69
N ASP A 428 -50.04 17.05 -44.97
CA ASP A 428 -48.78 16.43 -45.39
C ASP A 428 -47.57 17.37 -45.16
N THR A 429 -47.76 18.69 -45.32
CA THR A 429 -46.66 19.65 -45.12
C THR A 429 -46.33 19.85 -43.64
N LEU A 430 -47.34 19.88 -42.75
CA LEU A 430 -47.12 20.00 -41.31
C LEU A 430 -46.60 18.70 -40.68
N ILE A 431 -47.11 17.55 -41.11
CA ILE A 431 -46.64 16.25 -40.61
C ILE A 431 -45.24 15.95 -41.14
N GLY A 432 -44.95 16.25 -42.41
CA GLY A 432 -43.61 16.10 -42.98
C GLY A 432 -42.56 16.97 -42.30
N ALA A 433 -42.87 18.26 -42.07
CA ALA A 433 -41.94 19.18 -41.42
C ALA A 433 -41.64 18.79 -39.96
N THR A 434 -42.67 18.37 -39.21
CA THR A 434 -42.50 17.97 -37.80
C THR A 434 -41.83 16.60 -37.65
N LEU A 435 -42.07 15.65 -38.57
CA LEU A 435 -41.38 14.35 -38.54
C LEU A 435 -39.91 14.48 -38.94
N GLN A 436 -39.59 15.40 -39.87
CA GLN A 436 -38.22 15.64 -40.31
C GLN A 436 -37.39 16.38 -39.25
N GLU A 437 -37.95 17.37 -38.55
CA GLU A 437 -37.31 17.97 -37.36
C GLU A 437 -37.11 16.95 -36.24
N TYR A 438 -38.08 16.05 -36.02
CA TYR A 438 -38.00 15.02 -34.98
C TYR A 438 -36.91 13.98 -35.30
N LEU A 439 -36.82 13.50 -36.55
CA LEU A 439 -35.78 12.58 -36.98
C LEU A 439 -34.39 13.24 -36.95
N GLN A 440 -34.29 14.51 -37.34
CA GLN A 440 -33.02 15.25 -37.32
C GLN A 440 -32.53 15.54 -35.90
N GLN A 441 -33.42 15.80 -34.93
CA GLN A 441 -33.07 15.92 -33.51
C GLN A 441 -32.70 14.57 -32.87
N GLN A 442 -33.30 13.47 -33.33
CA GLN A 442 -33.01 12.13 -32.79
C GLN A 442 -31.67 11.58 -33.33
N GLU A 443 -31.33 11.82 -34.59
CA GLU A 443 -30.02 11.48 -35.17
C GLU A 443 -28.87 12.28 -34.55
N PHE A 444 -29.04 13.58 -34.27
CA PHE A 444 -28.00 14.39 -33.62
C PHE A 444 -27.73 13.94 -32.18
N SER A 445 -28.78 13.56 -31.44
CA SER A 445 -28.68 13.08 -30.06
C SER A 445 -27.99 11.70 -29.97
N LEU A 446 -28.21 10.82 -30.95
CA LEU A 446 -27.54 9.50 -31.03
C LEU A 446 -26.10 9.62 -31.54
N ALA A 447 -25.81 10.53 -32.47
CA ALA A 447 -24.44 10.77 -32.93
C ALA A 447 -23.54 11.32 -31.80
N ASP A 448 -24.01 12.30 -31.02
CA ASP A 448 -23.23 12.89 -29.93
C ASP A 448 -23.05 11.94 -28.73
N SER A 449 -24.01 11.06 -28.47
CA SER A 449 -23.91 10.07 -27.38
C SER A 449 -23.07 8.84 -27.76
N VAL A 450 -23.01 8.47 -29.04
CA VAL A 450 -22.15 7.37 -29.51
C VAL A 450 -20.69 7.83 -29.69
N VAL A 451 -20.43 9.09 -30.06
CA VAL A 451 -19.06 9.63 -30.17
C VAL A 451 -18.40 9.77 -28.79
N VAL A 452 -19.13 10.20 -27.76
CA VAL A 452 -18.57 10.36 -26.40
C VAL A 452 -18.32 9.00 -25.70
N VAL A 453 -19.09 7.96 -26.02
CA VAL A 453 -18.89 6.61 -25.45
C VAL A 453 -17.78 5.85 -26.20
N ALA A 454 -17.70 5.97 -27.54
CA ALA A 454 -16.68 5.32 -28.35
C ALA A 454 -15.26 5.90 -28.10
N ASP A 455 -15.11 7.22 -27.90
CA ASP A 455 -13.79 7.80 -27.57
C ASP A 455 -13.29 7.40 -26.17
N SER A 456 -14.20 7.11 -25.23
CA SER A 456 -13.81 6.66 -23.88
C SER A 456 -13.38 5.19 -23.82
N GLU A 457 -13.91 4.34 -24.70
CA GLU A 457 -13.51 2.93 -24.80
C GLU A 457 -12.26 2.73 -25.69
N TYR A 458 -12.06 3.56 -26.73
CA TYR A 458 -10.86 3.48 -27.57
C TYR A 458 -9.59 3.96 -26.85
N SER A 459 -9.72 4.95 -25.94
CA SER A 459 -8.60 5.47 -25.14
C SER A 459 -8.24 4.58 -23.92
N ARG A 460 -9.19 3.78 -23.41
CA ARG A 460 -8.94 2.75 -22.40
C ARG A 460 -8.45 1.41 -22.98
N GLY A 461 -8.79 1.09 -24.22
CA GLY A 461 -8.29 -0.11 -24.90
C GLY A 461 -6.86 0.00 -25.43
N SER A 462 -6.40 1.22 -25.77
CA SER A 462 -5.06 1.44 -26.35
C SER A 462 -3.95 1.65 -25.31
N SER A 463 -4.27 1.78 -24.02
CA SER A 463 -3.28 1.98 -22.94
C SER A 463 -2.98 0.72 -22.11
N VAL A 464 -3.63 -0.41 -22.41
CA VAL A 464 -3.49 -1.67 -21.64
C VAL A 464 -2.83 -2.81 -22.45
N VAL A 465 -2.48 -2.59 -23.73
CA VAL A 465 -1.94 -3.65 -24.61
C VAL A 465 -0.48 -3.40 -25.04
N GLN A 466 0.22 -2.43 -24.45
CA GLN A 466 1.58 -2.07 -24.90
C GLN A 466 2.69 -2.20 -23.84
N ASP A 467 2.48 -2.98 -22.76
CA ASP A 467 3.45 -3.14 -21.67
C ASP A 467 3.76 -4.60 -21.26
N THR A 468 3.48 -5.59 -22.13
CA THR A 468 3.76 -7.02 -21.82
C THR A 468 4.42 -7.81 -22.95
N THR A 469 5.30 -7.18 -23.73
CA THR A 469 6.26 -7.89 -24.59
C THR A 469 7.55 -7.08 -24.73
N ASP A 470 8.43 -7.17 -23.73
CA ASP A 470 9.88 -6.90 -23.86
C ASP A 470 10.55 -7.23 -22.51
N SER A 471 10.68 -8.53 -22.20
CA SER A 471 11.63 -9.05 -21.20
C SER A 471 11.69 -10.58 -21.23
N GLU A 472 11.94 -11.14 -22.40
CA GLU A 472 12.55 -12.48 -22.54
C GLU A 472 13.50 -12.48 -23.75
N GLU A 473 14.75 -12.03 -23.52
CA GLU A 473 15.98 -12.59 -24.08
C GLU A 473 17.19 -12.19 -23.21
#